data_AF-A0A4Y2RYQ7-F1
#
_entry.id   AF-A0A4Y2RYQ7-F1
#
_cell.length_a   1.000
_cell.length_b   1.000
_cell.length_c   1.000
_cell.angle_alpha   90.00
_cell.angle_beta   90.00
_cell.angle_gamma   90.00
#
_symmetry.space_group_name_H-M   'P 1'
#
loop_
_entity.id
_entity.type
_entity.pdbx_description
1 polymer ?
#
loop_
_entity_poly.entity_id
_entity_poly.type
_entity_poly.pdbx_seq_one_letter_code
_entity_poly.pdbx_strand_id
1 'polypeptide(L)'
;MQRSTPALEGSACSAYEKMRNEHEYDERCLNLQYFPTKWKIGRIVLFHKKGKPKSETKSYRPVSLLPTLGKVVVKLFLERLNFHLTTNKLQADNQYGFTINKSYEEAIVDFIDKIGIARSTKSNPLVISLDIKGAFDHLQYNSIKNSLKDINFHSNTKETLLELLSGRQVALNTPQGPALLPQHRGCSQGSCTGPAYSNLVANEVLTQS
;
A
#
# COMPACT_ATOMS: atom_id res chain seq x y z
N MET A 1 22.34 43.71 -31.14
CA MET A 1 21.85 43.63 -29.74
C MET A 1 20.93 42.40 -29.65
N GLN A 2 21.51 41.23 -29.36
CA GLN A 2 20.78 39.98 -29.21
C GLN A 2 20.01 40.00 -27.87
N ARG A 3 18.74 39.61 -27.88
CA ARG A 3 18.07 39.05 -26.71
C ARG A 3 17.67 37.62 -27.05
N SER A 4 18.47 36.67 -26.61
CA SER A 4 18.11 35.26 -26.51
C SER A 4 17.45 35.01 -25.16
N THR A 5 16.27 34.38 -25.20
CA THR A 5 15.53 33.90 -24.03
C THR A 5 16.16 32.58 -23.54
N PRO A 6 16.43 32.38 -22.24
CA PRO A 6 16.93 31.12 -21.73
C PRO A 6 15.82 30.18 -21.23
N ALA A 7 16.17 28.88 -21.25
CA ALA A 7 15.63 27.79 -20.43
C ALA A 7 14.34 27.07 -20.87
N LEU A 8 14.49 26.00 -21.65
CA LEU A 8 13.61 24.82 -21.61
C LEU A 8 14.35 23.47 -21.49
N GLU A 9 15.69 23.44 -21.48
CA GLU A 9 16.46 22.17 -21.47
C GLU A 9 16.67 21.54 -20.08
N GLY A 10 16.38 22.25 -18.99
CA GLY A 10 16.71 21.80 -17.62
C GLY A 10 15.74 20.80 -16.96
N SER A 11 14.50 20.65 -17.43
CA SER A 11 13.51 19.80 -16.73
C SER A 11 13.58 18.32 -17.16
N ALA A 12 13.90 18.06 -18.43
CA ALA A 12 14.03 16.71 -18.96
C ALA A 12 15.26 15.99 -18.39
N CYS A 13 16.40 16.68 -18.27
CA CYS A 13 17.65 16.09 -17.76
C CYS A 13 17.54 15.70 -16.28
N SER A 14 16.91 16.55 -15.45
CA SER A 14 16.65 16.24 -14.03
C SER A 14 15.68 15.07 -13.85
N ALA A 15 14.64 14.97 -14.68
CA ALA A 15 13.73 13.83 -14.68
C ALA A 15 14.43 12.55 -15.17
N TYR A 16 15.28 12.65 -16.19
CA TYR A 16 16.02 11.54 -16.77
C TYR A 16 17.08 10.98 -15.81
N GLU A 17 17.82 11.84 -15.10
CA GLU A 17 18.72 11.42 -14.03
C GLU A 17 17.97 10.77 -12.87
N LYS A 18 16.78 11.28 -12.51
CA LYS A 18 15.91 10.66 -11.51
C LYS A 18 15.44 9.27 -11.93
N MET A 19 14.96 9.12 -13.17
CA MET A 19 14.53 7.84 -13.74
C MET A 19 15.67 6.84 -13.91
N ARG A 20 16.86 7.31 -14.32
CA ARG A 20 18.07 6.47 -14.42
C ARG A 20 18.50 5.92 -13.06
N ASN A 21 18.47 6.78 -12.03
CA ASN A 21 18.77 6.37 -10.67
C ASN A 21 17.71 5.40 -10.12
N GLU A 22 16.43 5.58 -10.47
CA GLU A 22 15.34 4.67 -10.05
C GLU A 22 15.56 3.23 -10.53
N HIS A 23 15.95 3.04 -11.80
CA HIS A 23 16.24 1.71 -12.35
C HIS A 23 17.43 1.05 -11.65
N GLU A 24 18.51 1.80 -11.42
CA GLU A 24 19.69 1.28 -10.72
C GLU A 24 19.36 0.87 -9.27
N TYR A 25 18.55 1.66 -8.57
CA TYR A 25 18.18 1.36 -7.19
C TYR A 25 17.24 0.16 -7.07
N ASP A 26 16.28 0.03 -7.97
CA ASP A 26 15.39 -1.14 -8.07
C ASP A 26 16.21 -2.42 -8.29
N GLU A 27 17.09 -2.44 -9.29
CA GLU A 27 17.94 -3.60 -9.60
C GLU A 27 18.86 -3.97 -8.43
N ARG A 28 19.51 -3.00 -7.78
CA ARG A 28 20.34 -3.27 -6.60
C ARG A 28 19.53 -3.89 -5.47
N CYS A 29 18.33 -3.38 -5.20
CA CYS A 29 17.45 -3.91 -4.15
C CYS A 29 16.99 -5.35 -4.46
N LEU A 30 16.80 -5.70 -5.74
CA LEU A 30 16.46 -7.07 -6.16
C LEU A 30 17.66 -8.00 -6.05
N ASN A 31 18.81 -7.59 -6.57
CA ASN A 31 20.03 -8.41 -6.59
C ASN A 31 20.50 -8.75 -5.18
N LEU A 32 20.34 -7.81 -4.25
CA LEU A 32 20.70 -8.00 -2.84
C LEU A 32 19.53 -8.53 -1.99
N GLN A 33 18.32 -8.61 -2.55
CA GLN A 33 17.08 -8.93 -1.81
C GLN A 33 16.91 -8.06 -0.55
N TYR A 34 17.35 -6.80 -0.63
CA TYR A 34 17.49 -5.91 0.51
C TYR A 34 16.92 -4.54 0.18
N PHE A 35 16.07 -4.03 1.09
CA PHE A 35 15.56 -2.67 0.99
C PHE A 35 16.28 -1.75 2.00
N PRO A 36 16.92 -0.65 1.56
CA PRO A 36 17.74 0.19 2.42
C PRO A 36 17.04 0.64 3.71
N THR A 37 17.67 0.43 4.86
CA THR A 37 17.09 0.78 6.18
C THR A 37 16.64 2.25 6.25
N LYS A 38 17.42 3.19 5.69
CA LYS A 38 17.04 4.61 5.65
C LYS A 38 15.74 4.87 4.90
N TRP A 39 15.40 4.03 3.92
CA TRP A 39 14.16 4.14 3.13
C TRP A 39 12.96 3.47 3.83
N LYS A 40 13.20 2.66 4.86
CA LYS A 40 12.16 2.04 5.70
C LYS A 40 11.65 2.95 6.81
N ILE A 41 12.38 4.03 7.11
CA ILE A 41 12.02 4.99 8.15
C ILE A 41 10.89 5.89 7.65
N GLY A 42 9.69 5.69 8.19
CA GLY A 42 8.53 6.51 7.86
C GLY A 42 8.41 7.74 8.76
N ARG A 43 8.29 8.95 8.18
CA ARG A 43 8.04 10.17 8.97
C ARG A 43 6.56 10.35 9.24
N ILE A 44 6.15 10.38 10.50
CA ILE A 44 4.77 10.62 10.91
C ILE A 44 4.45 12.11 10.86
N VAL A 45 3.36 12.44 10.16
CA VAL A 45 2.75 13.77 10.13
C VAL A 45 1.32 13.64 10.61
N LEU A 46 0.91 14.50 11.54
CA LEU A 46 -0.43 14.50 12.12
C LEU A 46 -1.31 15.52 11.42
N PHE A 47 -2.39 15.06 10.78
CA PHE A 47 -3.39 15.92 10.17
C PHE A 47 -4.58 16.11 11.10
N HIS A 48 -4.88 17.35 11.47
CA HIS A 48 -6.01 17.65 12.32
C HIS A 48 -7.34 17.50 11.57
N LYS A 49 -8.30 16.78 12.17
CA LYS A 49 -9.66 16.61 11.65
C LYS A 49 -10.43 17.92 11.83
N LYS A 50 -11.10 18.37 10.76
CA LYS A 50 -11.91 19.60 10.79
C LYS A 50 -12.99 19.49 11.88
N GLY A 51 -13.12 20.53 12.70
CA GLY A 51 -14.15 20.62 13.75
C GLY A 51 -13.94 19.74 14.98
N LYS A 52 -12.73 19.18 15.19
CA LYS A 52 -12.42 18.38 16.38
C LYS A 52 -11.52 19.15 17.38
N PRO A 53 -11.52 18.80 18.68
CA PRO A 53 -10.70 19.49 19.69
C PRO A 53 -9.21 19.18 19.52
N LYS A 54 -8.35 20.20 19.52
CA LYS A 54 -6.88 20.03 19.37
C LYS A 54 -6.20 19.30 20.54
N SER A 55 -6.85 19.25 21.70
CA SER A 55 -6.34 18.56 22.89
C SER A 55 -6.49 17.03 22.83
N GLU A 56 -7.32 16.51 21.92
CA GLU A 56 -7.59 15.07 21.83
C GLU A 56 -6.73 14.40 20.75
N THR A 57 -6.08 13.29 21.10
CA THR A 57 -5.28 12.49 20.16
C THR A 57 -6.11 11.96 18.98
N LYS A 58 -7.37 11.59 19.24
CA LYS A 58 -8.33 11.10 18.22
C LYS A 58 -8.72 12.16 17.19
N SER A 59 -8.44 13.44 17.46
CA SER A 59 -8.66 14.55 16.53
C SER A 59 -7.63 14.59 15.40
N TYR A 60 -6.59 13.76 15.46
CA TYR A 60 -5.54 13.72 14.45
C TYR A 60 -5.62 12.43 13.63
N ARG A 61 -5.14 12.51 12.38
CA ARG A 61 -4.89 11.37 11.50
C ARG A 61 -3.39 11.27 11.26
N PRO A 62 -2.74 10.18 11.71
CA PRO A 62 -1.33 9.97 11.42
C PRO A 62 -1.16 9.51 9.98
N VAL A 63 -0.31 10.21 9.23
CA VAL A 63 0.14 9.81 7.89
C VAL A 63 1.63 9.54 7.99
N SER A 64 2.10 8.39 7.52
CA SER A 64 3.54 8.12 7.46
C SER A 64 4.05 8.31 6.05
N LEU A 65 5.13 9.06 5.93
CA LEU A 65 5.76 9.38 4.67
C LEU A 65 7.12 8.68 4.61
N LEU A 66 7.23 7.66 3.77
CA LEU A 66 8.54 7.15 3.36
C LEU A 66 9.32 8.21 2.54
N PRO A 67 10.66 8.15 2.52
CA PRO A 67 11.47 8.95 1.60
C PRO A 67 11.03 8.74 0.15
N THR A 68 11.11 9.79 -0.67
CA THR A 68 10.59 9.77 -2.05
C THR A 68 11.15 8.62 -2.88
N LEU A 69 12.48 8.40 -2.84
CA LEU A 69 13.11 7.28 -3.55
C LEU A 69 12.57 5.93 -3.06
N GLY A 70 12.47 5.75 -1.74
CA GLY A 70 11.89 4.54 -1.16
C GLY A 70 10.44 4.30 -1.60
N LYS A 71 9.62 5.35 -1.71
CA LYS A 71 8.25 5.25 -2.24
C LYS A 71 8.21 4.76 -3.68
N VAL A 72 9.09 5.30 -4.53
CA VAL A 72 9.14 4.94 -5.96
C VAL A 72 9.55 3.48 -6.12
N VAL A 73 10.65 3.05 -5.49
CA VAL A 73 11.14 1.67 -5.60
C VAL A 73 10.11 0.67 -5.05
N VAL A 74 9.49 0.96 -3.90
CA VAL A 74 8.42 0.10 -3.37
C VAL A 74 7.24 0.04 -4.33
N LYS A 75 6.87 1.15 -4.99
CA LYS A 75 5.77 1.15 -5.96
C LYS A 75 6.09 0.23 -7.15
N LEU A 76 7.32 0.22 -7.66
CA LEU A 76 7.75 -0.69 -8.73
C LEU A 76 7.61 -2.16 -8.32
N PHE A 77 8.01 -2.51 -7.09
CA PHE A 77 7.82 -3.87 -6.56
C PHE A 77 6.35 -4.26 -6.44
N LEU A 78 5.50 -3.34 -5.98
CA LEU A 78 4.06 -3.59 -5.88
C LEU A 78 3.40 -3.73 -7.26
N GLU A 79 3.85 -2.97 -8.26
CA GLU A 79 3.39 -3.11 -9.64
C GLU A 79 3.75 -4.48 -10.22
N ARG A 80 4.98 -4.97 -9.99
CA ARG A 80 5.37 -6.34 -10.38
C ARG A 80 4.54 -7.41 -9.68
N LEU A 81 4.31 -7.27 -8.38
CA LEU A 81 3.45 -8.18 -7.62
C LEU A 81 2.02 -8.16 -8.18
N ASN A 82 1.43 -6.98 -8.36
CA ASN A 82 0.06 -6.84 -8.86
C ASN A 82 -0.09 -7.40 -10.29
N PHE A 83 0.92 -7.20 -11.15
CA PHE A 83 0.94 -7.80 -12.48
C PHE A 83 0.90 -9.32 -12.40
N HIS A 84 1.70 -9.93 -11.51
CA HIS A 84 1.68 -11.36 -11.29
C HIS A 84 0.33 -11.85 -10.74
N LEU A 85 -0.23 -11.17 -9.72
CA LEU A 85 -1.53 -11.52 -9.14
C LEU A 85 -2.66 -11.46 -10.17
N THR A 86 -2.68 -10.41 -11.00
CA THR A 86 -3.71 -10.20 -12.02
C THR A 86 -3.59 -11.22 -13.15
N THR A 87 -2.37 -11.42 -13.68
CA THR A 87 -2.11 -12.34 -14.81
C THR A 87 -2.46 -13.78 -14.46
N ASN A 88 -2.22 -14.18 -13.20
CA ASN A 88 -2.47 -15.53 -12.73
C ASN A 88 -3.82 -15.70 -12.00
N LYS A 89 -4.67 -14.65 -12.00
CA LYS A 89 -6.00 -14.65 -11.33
C LYS A 89 -5.95 -15.14 -9.87
N LEU A 90 -4.96 -14.64 -9.12
CA LEU A 90 -4.71 -15.05 -7.73
C LEU A 90 -5.47 -14.21 -6.69
N GLN A 91 -6.39 -13.36 -7.13
CA GLN A 91 -7.23 -12.53 -6.28
C GLN A 91 -8.68 -13.01 -6.34
N ALA A 92 -9.40 -12.95 -5.21
CA ALA A 92 -10.78 -13.35 -5.12
C ALA A 92 -11.68 -12.50 -6.04
N ASP A 93 -12.64 -13.16 -6.69
CA ASP A 93 -13.52 -12.51 -7.67
C ASP A 93 -14.41 -11.45 -7.02
N ASN A 94 -14.81 -11.66 -5.76
CA ASN A 94 -15.61 -10.73 -4.96
C ASN A 94 -14.79 -9.65 -4.23
N GLN A 95 -13.48 -9.54 -4.50
CA GLN A 95 -12.63 -8.50 -3.92
C GLN A 95 -12.51 -7.30 -4.87
N TYR A 96 -13.28 -6.24 -4.62
CA TYR A 96 -13.33 -5.04 -5.46
C TYR A 96 -12.41 -3.92 -4.98
N GLY A 97 -12.26 -3.75 -3.66
CA GLY A 97 -11.47 -2.68 -3.08
C GLY A 97 -9.99 -2.77 -3.47
N PHE A 98 -9.43 -1.68 -4.00
CA PHE A 98 -8.02 -1.58 -4.39
C PHE A 98 -7.52 -2.65 -5.38
N THR A 99 -8.44 -3.32 -6.09
CA THR A 99 -8.12 -4.33 -7.09
C THR A 99 -8.01 -3.67 -8.47
N ILE A 100 -6.99 -4.04 -9.24
CA ILE A 100 -6.80 -3.51 -10.60
C ILE A 100 -8.01 -3.91 -11.45
N ASN A 101 -8.52 -2.95 -12.24
CA ASN A 101 -9.68 -3.14 -13.12
C ASN A 101 -10.97 -3.55 -12.40
N LYS A 102 -11.13 -3.22 -11.11
CA LYS A 102 -12.39 -3.33 -10.39
C LYS A 102 -12.76 -2.02 -9.73
N SER A 103 -14.05 -1.77 -9.62
CA SER A 103 -14.64 -0.54 -9.13
C SER A 103 -15.67 -0.81 -8.02
N TYR A 104 -16.05 0.24 -7.28
CA TYR A 104 -17.10 0.10 -6.27
C TYR A 104 -18.48 -0.03 -6.92
N GLU A 105 -18.65 0.53 -8.12
CA GLU A 105 -19.85 0.42 -8.94
C GLU A 105 -20.12 -1.05 -9.33
N GLU A 106 -19.10 -1.76 -9.80
CA GLU A 106 -19.20 -3.19 -10.11
C GLU A 106 -19.57 -4.01 -8.87
N ALA A 107 -19.03 -3.66 -7.70
CA ALA A 107 -19.38 -4.33 -6.44
C ALA A 107 -20.86 -4.16 -6.09
N ILE A 108 -21.42 -2.96 -6.31
CA ILE A 108 -22.83 -2.67 -6.07
C ILE A 108 -23.73 -3.44 -7.04
N VAL A 109 -23.36 -3.49 -8.33
CA VAL A 109 -24.12 -4.23 -9.35
C VAL A 109 -24.14 -5.72 -9.00
N ASP A 110 -22.99 -6.34 -8.76
CA ASP A 110 -22.90 -7.76 -8.37
C ASP A 110 -23.70 -8.07 -7.10
N PHE A 111 -23.68 -7.16 -6.11
CA PHE A 111 -24.47 -7.29 -4.90
C PHE A 111 -25.98 -7.24 -5.16
N ILE A 112 -26.46 -6.30 -5.99
CA ILE A 112 -27.88 -6.19 -6.37
C ILE A 112 -28.32 -7.43 -7.15
N ASP A 113 -27.49 -7.91 -8.08
CA ASP A 113 -27.78 -9.09 -8.88
C ASP A 113 -27.92 -10.35 -8.02
N LYS A 114 -27.01 -10.54 -7.04
CA LYS A 114 -27.10 -11.64 -6.06
C LYS A 114 -28.38 -11.60 -5.24
N ILE A 115 -28.82 -10.42 -4.81
CA ILE A 115 -30.11 -10.25 -4.12
C ILE A 115 -31.28 -10.58 -5.06
N GLY A 116 -31.22 -10.14 -6.31
CA GLY A 116 -32.23 -10.41 -7.34
C GLY A 116 -32.41 -11.91 -7.58
N ILE A 117 -31.30 -12.65 -7.74
CA ILE A 117 -31.29 -14.11 -7.93
C ILE A 117 -31.84 -14.84 -6.70
N ALA A 118 -31.47 -14.43 -5.49
CA ALA A 118 -32.01 -15.04 -4.27
C ALA A 118 -33.54 -14.87 -4.16
N ARG A 119 -34.05 -13.68 -4.52
CA ARG A 119 -35.49 -13.41 -4.52
C ARG A 119 -36.25 -14.19 -5.59
N SER A 120 -35.69 -14.32 -6.80
CA SER A 120 -36.34 -15.08 -7.89
C SER A 120 -36.46 -16.57 -7.58
N THR A 121 -35.53 -17.10 -6.77
CA THR A 121 -35.54 -18.49 -6.30
C THR A 121 -36.38 -18.71 -5.03
N LYS A 122 -37.24 -17.75 -4.66
CA LYS A 122 -38.08 -17.76 -3.44
C LYS A 122 -37.29 -17.88 -2.12
N SER A 123 -36.00 -17.53 -2.13
CA SER A 123 -35.19 -17.43 -0.92
C SER A 123 -35.32 -16.04 -0.31
N ASN A 124 -35.19 -15.96 1.02
CA ASN A 124 -35.14 -14.67 1.73
C ASN A 124 -33.68 -14.27 1.91
N PRO A 125 -33.15 -13.28 1.16
CA PRO A 125 -31.76 -12.88 1.30
C PRO A 125 -31.52 -12.21 2.66
N LEU A 126 -30.49 -12.68 3.37
CA LEU A 126 -29.95 -12.05 4.57
C LEU A 126 -28.60 -11.41 4.22
N VAL A 127 -28.42 -10.15 4.59
CA VAL A 127 -27.17 -9.42 4.38
C VAL A 127 -26.50 -9.17 5.72
N ILE A 128 -25.26 -9.63 5.86
CA ILE A 128 -24.41 -9.36 7.01
C ILE A 128 -23.32 -8.38 6.56
N SER A 129 -23.23 -7.23 7.20
CA SER A 129 -22.20 -6.22 6.93
C SER A 129 -21.20 -6.19 8.09
N LEU A 130 -19.91 -6.20 7.76
CA LEU A 130 -18.80 -6.17 8.71
C LEU A 130 -17.88 -5.00 8.38
N ASP A 131 -17.52 -4.21 9.38
CA ASP A 131 -16.54 -3.13 9.27
C ASP A 131 -15.38 -3.37 10.24
N ILE A 132 -14.16 -3.44 9.69
CA ILE A 132 -12.95 -3.70 10.48
C ILE A 132 -12.38 -2.38 10.97
N LYS A 133 -12.53 -2.14 12.28
CA LYS A 133 -12.01 -0.94 12.93
C LYS A 133 -10.49 -0.81 12.74
N GLY A 134 -10.08 0.23 12.02
CA GLY A 134 -8.66 0.55 11.83
C GLY A 134 -7.89 -0.58 11.11
N ALA A 135 -8.46 -1.15 10.05
CA ALA A 135 -7.87 -2.26 9.31
C ALA A 135 -6.38 -2.07 8.97
N PHE A 136 -6.00 -0.89 8.48
CA PHE A 136 -4.60 -0.59 8.17
C PHE A 136 -3.72 -0.45 9.41
N ASP A 137 -4.21 0.10 10.52
CA ASP A 137 -3.42 0.29 11.75
C ASP A 137 -3.12 -1.04 12.46
N HIS A 138 -3.98 -2.05 12.26
CA HIS A 138 -3.92 -3.34 12.95
C HIS A 138 -3.39 -4.48 12.09
N LEU A 139 -3.07 -4.23 10.81
CA LEU A 139 -2.57 -5.25 9.88
C LEU A 139 -1.26 -5.88 10.41
N GLN A 140 -1.27 -7.18 10.69
CA GLN A 140 -0.10 -7.84 11.27
C GLN A 140 0.95 -8.15 10.21
N TYR A 141 2.22 -7.87 10.49
CA TYR A 141 3.30 -8.19 9.55
C TYR A 141 3.42 -9.69 9.30
N ASN A 142 3.10 -10.53 10.29
CA ASN A 142 3.08 -11.98 10.10
C ASN A 142 2.01 -12.42 9.10
N SER A 143 0.81 -11.84 9.15
CA SER A 143 -0.24 -12.11 8.15
C SER A 143 0.24 -11.73 6.74
N ILE A 144 0.80 -10.51 6.57
CA ILE A 144 1.33 -10.08 5.27
C ILE A 144 2.45 -11.02 4.78
N LYS A 145 3.37 -11.41 5.68
CA LYS A 145 4.48 -12.31 5.35
C LYS A 145 3.98 -13.69 4.93
N ASN A 146 2.95 -14.22 5.59
CA ASN A 146 2.34 -15.50 5.24
C ASN A 146 1.66 -15.39 3.87
N SER A 147 0.84 -14.36 3.64
CA SER A 147 0.20 -14.13 2.33
C SER A 147 1.21 -14.04 1.20
N LEU A 148 2.33 -13.32 1.42
CA LEU A 148 3.40 -13.21 0.43
C LEU A 148 4.09 -14.54 0.16
N LYS A 149 4.31 -15.37 1.18
CA LYS A 149 4.95 -16.69 1.06
C LYS A 149 4.07 -17.71 0.33
N ASP A 150 2.76 -17.64 0.57
CA ASP A 150 1.77 -18.58 0.02
C ASP A 150 1.49 -18.31 -1.46
N ILE A 151 1.78 -17.10 -1.96
CA ILE A 151 1.76 -16.83 -3.39
C ILE A 151 2.91 -17.58 -4.06
N ASN A 152 2.58 -18.33 -5.11
CA ASN A 152 3.55 -18.99 -6.00
C ASN A 152 4.29 -17.98 -6.90
N PHE A 153 4.93 -17.00 -6.28
CA PHE A 153 5.69 -15.93 -6.90
C PHE A 153 7.12 -15.99 -6.41
N HIS A 154 7.90 -16.91 -6.99
CA HIS A 154 9.32 -17.05 -6.68
C HIS A 154 10.11 -15.96 -7.42
N SER A 155 10.39 -14.85 -6.73
CA SER A 155 11.15 -13.75 -7.31
C SER A 155 11.90 -12.96 -6.23
N ASN A 156 12.99 -12.32 -6.63
CA ASN A 156 13.69 -11.34 -5.79
C ASN A 156 12.73 -10.23 -5.32
N THR A 157 11.68 -9.91 -6.09
CA THR A 157 10.66 -8.93 -5.67
C THR A 157 9.93 -9.40 -4.42
N LYS A 158 9.55 -10.69 -4.33
CA LYS A 158 8.91 -11.25 -3.13
C LYS A 158 9.83 -11.13 -1.91
N GLU A 159 11.08 -11.54 -2.05
CA GLU A 159 12.05 -11.50 -0.94
C GLU A 159 12.32 -10.07 -0.49
N THR A 160 12.48 -9.11 -1.41
CA THR A 160 12.65 -7.70 -1.06
C THR A 160 11.39 -7.12 -0.39
N LEU A 161 10.17 -7.53 -0.79
CA LEU A 161 8.94 -7.12 -0.10
C LEU A 161 8.82 -7.71 1.32
N LEU A 162 9.33 -8.93 1.55
CA LEU A 162 9.43 -9.52 2.89
C LEU A 162 10.48 -8.79 3.74
N GLU A 163 11.63 -8.44 3.16
CA GLU A 163 12.70 -7.68 3.81
C GLU A 163 12.22 -6.27 4.20
N LEU A 164 11.41 -5.63 3.35
CA LEU A 164 10.83 -4.31 3.58
C LEU A 164 10.04 -4.24 4.90
N LEU A 165 9.40 -5.34 5.32
CA LEU A 165 8.64 -5.43 6.57
C LEU A 165 9.54 -5.56 7.82
N SER A 166 10.84 -5.81 7.63
CA SER A 166 11.79 -6.08 8.70
C SER A 166 12.57 -4.83 9.08
N GLY A 167 12.71 -4.59 10.40
CA GLY A 167 13.43 -3.43 10.93
C GLY A 167 12.79 -2.08 10.60
N ARG A 168 11.47 -2.05 10.35
CA ARG A 168 10.75 -0.80 10.09
C ARG A 168 10.71 0.09 11.33
N GLN A 169 10.84 1.38 11.10
CA GLN A 169 10.82 2.40 12.15
C GLN A 169 10.01 3.59 11.68
N VAL A 170 9.51 4.37 12.64
CA VAL A 170 8.84 5.63 12.41
C VAL A 170 9.54 6.76 13.14
N ALA A 171 9.72 7.87 12.45
CA ALA A 171 10.23 9.11 13.02
C ALA A 171 9.07 10.06 13.32
N LEU A 172 9.01 10.59 14.54
CA LEU A 172 8.01 11.56 14.97
C LEU A 172 8.66 12.69 15.77
N ASN A 173 8.12 13.90 15.65
CA ASN A 173 8.52 15.00 16.51
C ASN A 173 7.65 14.96 17.77
N THR A 174 8.29 14.80 18.93
CA THR A 174 7.65 14.84 20.24
C THR A 174 7.97 16.17 20.93
N PRO A 175 7.25 16.56 22.00
CA PRO A 175 7.63 17.72 22.80
C PRO A 175 9.06 17.65 23.37
N GLN A 176 9.61 16.44 23.54
CA GLN A 176 10.97 16.18 24.02
C GLN A 176 12.01 16.14 22.90
N GLY A 177 11.60 16.32 21.64
CA GLY A 177 12.44 16.26 20.45
C GLY A 177 12.08 15.12 19.49
N PRO A 178 12.86 14.93 18.42
CA PRO A 178 12.66 13.83 17.48
C PRO A 178 12.85 12.47 18.16
N ALA A 179 11.89 11.57 17.93
CA ALA A 179 11.95 10.19 18.40
C ALA A 179 11.89 9.23 17.20
N LEU A 180 12.61 8.11 17.33
CA LEU A 180 12.63 7.01 16.37
C LEU A 180 12.11 5.76 17.07
N LEU A 181 10.95 5.26 16.63
CA LEU A 181 10.27 4.14 17.27
C LEU A 181 10.17 2.97 16.31
N PRO A 182 10.32 1.72 16.79
CA PRO A 182 10.09 0.56 15.95
C PRO A 182 8.62 0.44 15.56
N GLN A 183 8.38 0.00 14.33
CA GLN A 183 7.03 -0.28 13.81
C GLN A 183 6.90 -1.79 13.57
N HIS A 184 6.05 -2.44 14.35
CA HIS A 184 5.86 -3.90 14.30
C HIS A 184 4.56 -4.34 13.61
N ARG A 185 3.67 -3.39 13.30
CA ARG A 185 2.41 -3.66 12.64
C ARG A 185 1.91 -2.45 11.86
N GLY A 186 0.88 -2.72 11.07
CA GLY A 186 0.09 -1.77 10.35
C GLY A 186 0.77 -1.23 9.10
N CYS A 187 -0.07 -0.77 8.18
CA CYS A 187 0.35 0.11 7.10
C CYS A 187 -0.11 1.51 7.45
N SER A 188 0.81 2.45 7.38
CA SER A 188 0.49 3.84 7.63
C SER A 188 -0.47 4.39 6.59
N GLN A 189 -1.39 5.24 7.04
CA GLN A 189 -2.30 5.93 6.13
C GLN A 189 -1.51 6.71 5.08
N GLY A 190 -1.82 6.51 3.81
CA GLY A 190 -1.10 7.13 2.69
C GLY A 190 0.18 6.40 2.26
N SER A 191 0.50 5.23 2.82
CA SER A 191 1.54 4.37 2.26
C SER A 191 1.06 3.71 0.97
N CYS A 192 1.96 3.58 -0.01
CA CYS A 192 1.69 2.82 -1.23
C CYS A 192 1.50 1.32 -0.94
N THR A 193 2.07 0.80 0.14
CA THR A 193 1.96 -0.61 0.54
C THR A 193 0.63 -0.98 1.18
N GLY A 194 -0.09 -0.01 1.76
CA GLY A 194 -1.29 -0.28 2.56
C GLY A 194 -2.37 -1.03 1.78
N PRO A 195 -2.84 -0.49 0.64
CA PRO A 195 -3.81 -1.17 -0.21
C PRO A 195 -3.36 -2.58 -0.63
N ALA A 196 -2.13 -2.72 -1.13
CA ALA A 196 -1.62 -4.00 -1.62
C ALA A 196 -1.56 -5.06 -0.52
N TYR A 197 -0.98 -4.75 0.64
CA TYR A 197 -0.87 -5.70 1.74
C TYR A 197 -2.21 -6.01 2.41
N SER A 198 -3.12 -5.03 2.50
CA SER A 198 -4.48 -5.29 2.95
C SER A 198 -5.20 -6.23 2.00
N ASN A 199 -5.00 -6.06 0.69
CA ASN A 199 -5.60 -6.93 -0.30
C ASN A 199 -5.08 -8.35 -0.23
N LEU A 200 -3.77 -8.55 -0.02
CA LEU A 200 -3.19 -9.87 0.18
C LEU A 200 -3.81 -10.61 1.37
N VAL A 201 -3.88 -9.95 2.52
CA VAL A 201 -4.41 -10.57 3.74
C VAL A 201 -5.92 -10.79 3.64
N ALA A 202 -6.67 -9.88 3.02
CA ALA A 202 -8.09 -10.06 2.79
C ALA A 202 -8.38 -11.23 1.83
N ASN A 203 -7.51 -11.43 0.83
CA ASN A 203 -7.65 -12.50 -0.15
C ASN A 203 -7.69 -13.89 0.52
N GLU A 204 -6.85 -14.13 1.54
CA GLU A 204 -6.87 -15.40 2.29
C GLU A 204 -8.22 -15.69 2.92
N VAL A 205 -8.92 -14.66 3.41
CA VAL A 205 -10.25 -14.81 4.03
C VAL A 205 -11.33 -15.02 2.97
N LEU A 206 -11.18 -14.41 1.81
CA LEU A 206 -12.17 -14.43 0.72
C LEU A 206 -12.07 -15.67 -0.18
N THR A 207 -10.93 -16.37 -0.20
CA THR A 207 -10.74 -17.60 -1.00
C THR A 207 -10.97 -18.89 -0.22
N GLN A 208 -11.15 -18.82 1.10
CA GLN A 208 -11.48 -19.97 1.96
C GLN A 208 -12.98 -20.35 1.94
N SER A 209 -13.78 -19.72 1.09
CA SER A 209 -15.23 -19.92 0.96
C SER A 209 -15.62 -20.71 -0.28
#